data_AF-A0A925YAJ9-F1
#
_entry.id   AF-A0A925YAJ9-F1
#
_cell.length_a   1.000
_cell.length_b   1.000
_cell.length_c   1.000
_cell.angle_alpha   90.00
_cell.angle_beta   90.00
_cell.angle_gamma   90.00
#
_symmetry.space_group_name_H-M   'P 1'
#
loop_
_entity.id
_entity.type
_entity.pdbx_description
1 polymer ?
#
loop_
_entity_poly.entity_id
_entity_poly.type
_entity_poly.pdbx_seq_one_letter_code
_entity_poly.pdbx_strand_id
1 'polypeptide(L)'
;MTNGREQVEQARGDEKHAVLRVCGLTDVGLEREQNQDTFVIADLGSGELSSPCDEVSLSVPGTGYLLLVCDGMGGAAAGEVAAQIAAGAIRKELVDAGDEVSAHP
;
A
#
# COMPACT_ATOMS: atom_id res chain seq x y z
N MET A 1 -50.01 -9.57 4.90
CA MET A 1 -49.58 -8.16 4.74
C MET A 1 -48.09 -8.13 5.00
N THR A 2 -47.32 -8.48 3.99
CA THR A 2 -45.86 -8.46 3.95
C THR A 2 -45.42 -7.10 3.46
N ASN A 3 -44.65 -6.36 4.26
CA ASN A 3 -43.48 -5.55 3.83
C ASN A 3 -43.10 -4.55 4.91
N GLY A 4 -41.95 -4.79 5.53
CA GLY A 4 -41.30 -3.82 6.42
C GLY A 4 -39.82 -4.09 6.67
N ARG A 5 -39.19 -5.00 5.91
CA ARG A 5 -37.77 -5.37 6.08
C ARG A 5 -36.93 -5.25 4.79
N GLU A 6 -37.48 -4.71 3.71
CA GLU A 6 -36.78 -4.56 2.42
C GLU A 6 -36.36 -3.11 2.12
N GLN A 7 -35.94 -2.35 3.14
CA GLN A 7 -35.27 -1.05 2.93
C GLN A 7 -33.84 -1.04 3.49
N VAL A 8 -33.21 -2.21 3.50
CA VAL A 8 -31.76 -2.31 3.41
C VAL A 8 -31.47 -2.36 1.91
N GLU A 9 -30.44 -1.65 1.43
CA GLU A 9 -29.87 -1.83 0.09
C GLU A 9 -30.38 -0.90 -1.03
N GLN A 10 -30.45 0.43 -0.85
CA GLN A 10 -30.24 1.32 -2.00
C GLN A 10 -29.97 2.77 -1.57
N ALA A 11 -28.68 3.16 -1.51
CA ALA A 11 -28.17 4.50 -1.83
C ALA A 11 -26.69 4.67 -1.37
N ARG A 12 -25.77 3.84 -1.86
CA ARG A 12 -24.36 4.25 -1.96
C ARG A 12 -24.15 4.62 -3.42
N GLY A 13 -24.43 5.88 -3.73
CA GLY A 13 -24.41 6.40 -5.10
C GLY A 13 -23.01 6.29 -5.70
N ASP A 14 -22.96 5.95 -7.00
CA ASP A 14 -21.82 6.10 -7.93
C ASP A 14 -20.47 6.40 -7.25
N GLU A 15 -19.94 5.45 -6.48
CA GLU A 15 -18.56 5.55 -6.00
C GLU A 15 -17.71 5.37 -7.26
N LYS A 16 -17.15 6.46 -7.77
CA LYS A 16 -16.13 6.39 -8.82
C LYS A 16 -15.00 5.53 -8.27
N HIS A 17 -14.95 4.26 -8.66
CA HIS A 17 -13.81 3.40 -8.39
C HIS A 17 -12.59 4.07 -9.03
N ALA A 18 -11.77 4.71 -8.21
CA ALA A 18 -10.52 5.27 -8.68
C ALA A 18 -9.65 4.10 -9.15
N VAL A 19 -9.06 4.23 -10.34
CA VAL A 19 -8.13 3.23 -10.87
C VAL A 19 -6.72 3.75 -10.61
N LEU A 20 -5.93 2.99 -9.88
CA LEU A 20 -4.52 3.25 -9.63
C LEU A 20 -3.69 2.44 -10.63
N ARG A 21 -2.90 3.12 -11.46
CA ARG A 21 -1.87 2.48 -12.29
C ARG A 21 -0.53 2.65 -11.58
N VAL A 22 0.11 1.53 -11.24
CA VAL A 22 1.34 1.55 -10.45
C VAL A 22 2.34 0.51 -10.95
N CYS A 23 3.61 0.86 -10.90
CA CYS A 23 4.76 -0.03 -11.07
C CYS A 23 5.80 0.30 -10.00
N GLY A 24 6.67 -0.66 -9.68
CA GLY A 24 7.76 -0.47 -8.73
C GLY A 24 9.04 -1.08 -9.25
N LEU A 25 10.13 -0.33 -9.14
CA LEU A 25 11.47 -0.82 -9.46
C LEU A 25 12.48 -0.14 -8.54
N THR A 26 13.50 -0.89 -8.15
CA THR A 26 14.66 -0.37 -7.43
C THR A 26 15.92 -1.00 -8.00
N ASP A 27 17.03 -0.28 -7.94
CA ASP A 27 18.32 -0.68 -8.53
C ASP A 27 19.47 -0.34 -7.58
N VAL A 28 20.51 -1.17 -7.57
CA VAL A 28 21.69 -0.98 -6.72
C VAL A 28 22.52 0.26 -7.11
N GLY A 29 22.42 0.70 -8.36
CA GLY A 29 23.22 1.77 -8.94
C GLY A 29 24.60 1.29 -9.39
N LEU A 30 25.52 2.25 -9.60
CA LEU A 30 26.81 1.97 -10.25
C LEU A 30 27.95 1.62 -9.29
N GLU A 31 27.92 2.14 -8.07
CA GLU A 31 29.08 2.08 -7.15
C GLU A 31 28.84 1.22 -5.90
N ARG A 32 27.58 0.88 -5.60
CA ARG A 32 27.24 0.14 -4.38
C ARG A 32 27.31 -1.36 -4.62
N GLU A 33 27.68 -2.11 -3.57
CA GLU A 33 27.66 -3.58 -3.60
C GLU A 33 26.25 -4.15 -3.36
N GLN A 34 25.42 -3.43 -2.61
CA GLN A 34 24.09 -3.86 -2.21
C GLN A 34 23.07 -2.74 -2.40
N ASN A 35 21.87 -3.12 -2.85
CA ASN A 35 20.75 -2.18 -2.92
C ASN A 35 20.24 -1.91 -1.50
N GLN A 36 20.20 -0.64 -1.11
CA GLN A 36 19.74 -0.21 0.20
C GLN A 36 18.35 0.40 0.14
N ASP A 37 17.74 0.45 -1.03
CA ASP A 37 16.40 0.94 -1.22
C ASP A 37 15.40 -0.22 -1.13
N THR A 38 14.19 0.06 -0.67
CA THR A 38 13.08 -0.90 -0.70
C THR A 38 11.79 -0.13 -0.96
N PHE A 39 10.84 -0.75 -1.66
CA PHE A 39 9.50 -0.21 -1.83
C PHE A 39 8.44 -1.22 -1.39
N VAL A 40 7.26 -0.71 -1.02
CA VAL A 40 6.08 -1.49 -0.66
C VAL A 40 4.87 -0.89 -1.38
N ILE A 41 4.06 -1.76 -1.97
CA ILE A 41 2.76 -1.42 -2.52
C ILE A 41 1.78 -2.41 -1.89
N ALA A 42 0.91 -1.92 -1.01
CA ALA A 42 -0.01 -2.77 -0.24
C ALA A 42 -1.43 -2.22 -0.24
N ASP A 43 -2.40 -3.11 -0.35
CA ASP A 43 -3.81 -2.77 -0.08
C ASP A 43 -3.98 -2.59 1.43
N LEU A 44 -4.49 -1.42 1.86
CA LEU A 44 -4.66 -1.12 3.29
C LEU A 44 -5.85 -1.87 3.92
N GLY A 45 -6.79 -2.37 3.11
CA GLY A 45 -7.93 -3.16 3.59
C GLY A 45 -7.62 -4.65 3.72
N SER A 46 -6.95 -5.24 2.73
CA SER A 46 -6.61 -6.68 2.77
C SER A 46 -5.23 -6.97 3.36
N GLY A 47 -4.33 -5.98 3.39
CA GLY A 47 -2.93 -6.15 3.74
C GLY A 47 -2.11 -6.89 2.67
N GLU A 48 -2.70 -7.22 1.52
CA GLU A 48 -2.00 -7.94 0.46
C GLU A 48 -0.92 -7.06 -0.17
N LEU A 49 0.27 -7.66 -0.33
CA LEU A 49 1.38 -7.05 -1.05
C LEU A 49 1.16 -7.23 -2.55
N SER A 50 0.95 -6.12 -3.25
CA SER A 50 1.19 -6.09 -4.68
C SER A 50 2.71 -5.98 -4.90
N SER A 51 3.27 -6.92 -5.66
CA SER A 51 4.68 -6.92 -6.04
C SER A 51 4.85 -6.58 -7.53
N PRO A 52 4.56 -5.34 -7.97
CA PRO A 52 4.60 -5.03 -9.38
C PRO A 52 6.04 -4.77 -9.82
N CYS A 53 6.64 -5.73 -10.52
CA CYS A 53 7.80 -5.45 -11.38
C CYS A 53 7.38 -4.74 -12.68
N ASP A 54 6.11 -4.91 -13.10
CA ASP A 54 5.49 -4.32 -14.29
C ASP A 54 4.30 -3.41 -13.91
N GLU A 55 3.81 -2.60 -14.86
CA GLU A 55 2.63 -1.77 -14.64
C GLU A 55 1.38 -2.62 -14.39
N VAL A 56 0.71 -2.39 -13.25
CA VAL A 56 -0.55 -3.01 -12.89
C VAL A 56 -1.62 -1.93 -12.69
N SER A 57 -2.85 -2.22 -13.15
CA SER A 57 -4.03 -1.38 -12.88
C SER A 57 -4.85 -2.01 -11.75
N LEU A 58 -5.03 -1.28 -10.66
CA LEU A 58 -5.73 -1.71 -9.44
C LEU A 58 -6.97 -0.84 -9.21
N SER A 59 -8.06 -1.45 -8.76
CA SER A 59 -9.22 -0.69 -8.26
C SER A 59 -8.92 -0.24 -6.83
N VAL A 60 -9.01 1.05 -6.55
CA VAL A 60 -8.74 1.59 -5.22
C VAL A 60 -9.91 1.27 -4.29
N PRO A 61 -9.71 0.48 -3.21
CA PRO A 61 -10.74 0.25 -2.21
C PRO A 61 -10.97 1.52 -1.38
N GLY A 62 -12.05 1.56 -0.60
CA GLY A 62 -12.33 2.71 0.30
C GLY A 62 -11.21 2.99 1.30
N THR A 63 -10.49 1.95 1.74
CA THR A 63 -9.30 2.01 2.59
C THR A 63 -8.07 2.61 1.91
N GLY A 64 -7.98 2.52 0.58
CA GLY A 64 -6.85 2.98 -0.22
C GLY A 64 -5.66 2.01 -0.28
N TYR A 65 -4.55 2.49 -0.83
CA TYR A 65 -3.29 1.77 -0.99
C TYR A 65 -2.15 2.50 -0.29
N LEU A 66 -1.25 1.73 0.34
CA LEU A 66 0.05 2.20 0.81
C LEU A 66 1.06 2.10 -0.33
N LEU A 67 1.60 3.25 -0.76
CA LEU A 67 2.73 3.36 -1.67
C LEU A 67 3.92 3.93 -0.91
N LEU A 68 4.92 3.11 -0.63
CA LEU A 68 6.05 3.47 0.23
C LEU A 68 7.37 3.19 -0.48
N VAL A 69 8.31 4.13 -0.36
CA VAL A 69 9.72 3.94 -0.71
C VAL A 69 10.55 4.29 0.54
N CYS A 70 11.49 3.41 0.87
CA CYS A 70 12.42 3.59 1.96
C CYS A 70 13.84 3.62 1.38
N ASP A 71 14.52 4.76 1.52
CA ASP A 71 15.95 4.93 1.27
C ASP A 71 16.71 4.50 2.53
N GLY A 72 17.39 3.36 2.44
CA GLY A 72 18.11 2.76 3.56
C GLY A 72 19.43 3.45 3.82
N MET A 73 19.49 4.23 4.90
CA MET A 73 20.73 4.84 5.37
C MET A 73 21.28 4.09 6.60
N GLY A 74 22.53 3.63 6.54
CA GLY A 74 23.16 2.92 7.66
C GLY A 74 24.67 2.72 7.58
N GLY A 75 25.34 3.33 6.59
CA GLY A 75 26.76 3.07 6.32
C GLY A 75 27.02 1.69 5.73
N ALA A 76 28.27 1.21 5.83
CA ALA A 76 28.78 0.06 5.09
C ALA A 76 28.10 -1.30 5.34
N ALA A 77 27.17 -1.43 6.30
CA ALA A 77 26.63 -2.75 6.68
C ALA A 77 25.13 -2.81 7.02
N ALA A 78 24.39 -1.69 7.02
CA ALA A 78 23.05 -1.69 7.62
C ALA A 78 21.94 -0.97 6.83
N GLY A 79 22.24 -0.36 5.67
CA GLY A 79 21.23 0.39 4.91
C GLY A 79 20.04 -0.48 4.47
N GLU A 80 20.31 -1.65 3.90
CA GLU A 80 19.27 -2.61 3.50
C GLU A 80 18.35 -3.00 4.68
N VAL A 81 18.96 -3.37 5.81
CA VAL A 81 18.21 -3.77 7.01
C VAL A 81 17.38 -2.60 7.54
N ALA A 82 17.93 -1.38 7.54
CA ALA A 82 17.20 -0.19 7.97
C ALA A 82 15.96 0.07 7.09
N ALA A 83 16.10 -0.02 5.77
CA ALA A 83 14.99 0.13 4.83
C ALA A 83 13.91 -0.95 5.04
N GLN A 84 14.30 -2.22 5.23
CA GLN A 84 13.36 -3.31 5.47
C GLN A 84 12.61 -3.16 6.80
N ILE A 85 13.29 -2.73 7.87
CA ILE A 85 12.66 -2.47 9.17
C ILE A 85 11.65 -1.34 9.05
N ALA A 86 12.04 -0.22 8.43
CA ALA A 86 11.15 0.93 8.23
C ALA A 86 9.91 0.53 7.42
N ALA A 87 10.12 -0.13 6.27
CA ALA A 87 9.04 -0.57 5.40
C ALA A 87 8.10 -1.57 6.10
N GLY A 88 8.66 -2.53 6.84
CA GLY A 88 7.90 -3.52 7.59
C GLY A 88 7.07 -2.90 8.71
N ALA A 89 7.64 -1.97 9.47
CA ALA A 89 6.95 -1.29 10.57
C ALA A 89 5.82 -0.39 10.05
N ILE A 90 6.09 0.48 9.07
CA ILE A 90 5.09 1.38 8.50
C ILE A 90 3.93 0.59 7.88
N ARG A 91 4.24 -0.46 7.11
CA ARG A 91 3.22 -1.33 6.53
C ARG A 91 2.34 -1.95 7.61
N LYS A 92 2.97 -2.52 8.65
CA LYS A 92 2.24 -3.17 9.74
C LYS A 92 1.26 -2.20 10.39
N GLU A 93 1.74 -1.04 10.81
CA GLU A 93 0.91 -0.05 11.53
C GLU A 93 -0.24 0.46 10.65
N LEU A 94 0.00 0.74 9.37
CA LEU A 94 -1.04 1.28 8.49
C LEU A 94 -2.07 0.22 8.05
N VAL A 95 -1.65 -1.03 7.83
CA VAL A 95 -2.58 -2.13 7.56
C VAL A 95 -3.41 -2.45 8.80
N ASP A 96 -2.79 -2.45 9.99
CA ASP A 96 -3.51 -2.69 11.25
C ASP A 96 -4.52 -1.56 11.55
N ALA A 97 -4.24 -0.32 11.12
CA ALA A 97 -5.17 0.81 11.23
C ALA A 97 -6.32 0.77 10.21
N GLY A 98 -6.11 0.18 9.02
CA GLY A 98 -7.15 -0.07 8.02
C GLY A 98 -8.00 1.16 7.67
N ASP A 99 -9.32 1.07 7.87
CA ASP A 99 -10.28 2.13 7.58
C ASP A 99 -10.04 3.44 8.36
N GLU A 100 -9.35 3.40 9.51
CA GLU A 100 -9.06 4.60 10.29
C GLU A 100 -8.06 5.52 9.58
N VAL A 101 -7.22 4.95 8.70
CA VAL A 101 -6.28 5.71 7.86
C VAL A 101 -7.05 6.65 6.93
N SER A 102 -8.16 6.19 6.35
CA SER A 102 -8.98 6.98 5.43
C SER A 102 -9.79 8.07 6.14
N ALA A 103 -9.97 7.96 7.46
CA ALA A 103 -10.74 8.92 8.26
C ALA A 103 -9.94 10.19 8.63
N HIS A 104 -8.60 10.18 8.50
CA HIS A 104 -7.73 11.31 8.82
C HIS A 104 -6.69 11.55 7.70
N PRO A 105 -7.10 12.14 6.56
CA PRO A 105 -6.24 12.39 5.41
C PRO A 105 -5.23 13.52 5.61
#